data_AF-A0A151TYU8-F1
#
_entry.id   AF-A0A151TYU8-F1
#
_cell.length_a   1.000
_cell.length_b   1.000
_cell.length_c   1.000
_cell.angle_alpha   90.00
_cell.angle_beta   90.00
_cell.angle_gamma   90.00
#
_symmetry.space_group_name_H-M   'P 1'
#
loop_
_entity.id
_entity.type
_entity.pdbx_description
1 polymer ?
#
loop_
_entity_poly.entity_id
_entity_poly.type
_entity_poly.pdbx_seq_one_letter_code
_entity_poly.pdbx_strand_id
1 'polypeptide(L)' 'MNTSTQNLPYDDSWYLDSRATNHLTSDVNNLQQRIEYSGPEKIHMGNGSGIGISNIGTSYIQSKLLTKILY' A
#
# COMPACT_ATOMS: atom_id res chain seq x y z
N MET A 1 -7.55 13.35 37.76
CA MET A 1 -6.65 12.65 36.82
C MET A 1 -6.79 13.32 35.47
N ASN A 2 -5.73 13.92 34.92
CA ASN A 2 -5.74 14.61 33.63
C ASN A 2 -5.02 13.71 32.60
N THR A 3 -5.79 13.05 31.73
CA THR A 3 -5.23 12.31 30.60
C THR A 3 -4.91 13.31 29.49
N SER A 4 -3.65 13.73 29.39
CA SER A 4 -3.15 14.50 28.25
C SER A 4 -3.07 13.61 27.01
N THR A 5 -4.10 13.63 26.17
CA THR A 5 -4.01 13.11 24.80
C THR A 5 -3.10 14.03 24.00
N GLN A 6 -1.83 13.63 23.83
CA GLN A 6 -0.91 14.27 22.89
C GLN A 6 -1.53 14.17 21.49
N ASN A 7 -1.98 15.30 20.95
CA ASN A 7 -2.54 15.40 19.60
C ASN A 7 -1.38 15.33 18.58
N LEU A 8 -0.81 14.14 18.41
CA LEU A 8 0.18 13.88 17.37
C LEU A 8 -0.51 13.94 16.01
N PRO A 9 0.05 14.64 15.02
CA PRO A 9 -0.50 14.62 13.67
C PRO A 9 -0.56 13.17 13.19
N TYR A 10 -1.74 12.73 12.75
CA TYR A 10 -1.93 11.43 12.13
C TYR A 10 -1.15 11.41 10.82
N ASP A 11 -0.08 10.61 10.77
CA ASP A 11 0.68 10.38 9.55
C ASP A 11 -0.09 9.40 8.66
N ASP A 12 -0.80 9.94 7.67
CA ASP A 12 -1.54 9.17 6.65
C ASP A 12 -0.61 8.76 5.46
N SER A 13 0.71 8.90 5.62
CA SER A 13 1.68 8.55 4.58
C SER A 13 1.83 7.04 4.47
N TRP A 14 1.70 6.54 3.25
CA TRP A 14 1.94 5.14 2.91
C TRP A 14 3.42 4.90 2.65
N TYR A 15 4.03 4.01 3.44
CA TYR A 15 5.42 3.61 3.27
C TYR A 15 5.50 2.26 2.57
N LEU A 16 6.35 2.17 1.55
CA LEU A 16 6.58 0.92 0.83
C LEU A 16 7.32 -0.08 1.74
N ASP A 17 6.72 -1.25 1.96
CA ASP A 17 7.41 -2.39 2.55
C ASP A 17 8.10 -3.23 1.47
N SER A 18 9.41 -3.02 1.28
CA SER A 18 10.19 -3.73 0.26
C SER A 18 10.27 -5.25 0.47
N ARG A 19 9.83 -5.75 1.64
CA ARG A 19 9.79 -7.18 1.94
C ARG A 19 8.40 -7.79 1.75
N ALA A 20 7.39 -7.00 1.43
CA ALA A 20 6.08 -7.53 1.05
C ALA A 20 6.17 -8.25 -0.30
N THR A 21 5.54 -9.42 -0.42
CA THR A 21 5.48 -10.17 -1.69
C THR A 21 4.48 -9.55 -2.66
N ASN A 22 3.48 -8.85 -2.13
CA ASN A 22 2.39 -8.25 -2.89
C ASN A 22 2.01 -6.92 -2.25
N HIS A 23 1.69 -5.95 -3.08
CA HIS A 23 1.15 -4.66 -2.67
C HIS A 23 -0.29 -4.53 -3.16
N LEU A 24 -1.12 -3.85 -2.37
CA LEU A 24 -2.53 -3.62 -2.67
C LEU A 24 -2.79 -2.13 -2.82
N THR A 25 -3.68 -1.78 -3.73
CA THR A 25 -4.15 -0.40 -3.92
C THR A 25 -5.64 -0.42 -4.26
N SER A 26 -6.38 0.55 -3.74
CA SER A 26 -7.79 0.75 -4.08
C SER A 26 -7.98 1.58 -5.37
N ASP A 27 -6.91 2.20 -5.87
CA ASP A 27 -6.95 3.04 -7.07
C ASP A 27 -6.25 2.34 -8.24
N VAL A 28 -7.04 2.02 -9.28
CA VAL A 28 -6.57 1.35 -10.50
C VAL A 28 -5.54 2.16 -11.27
N ASN A 29 -5.49 3.48 -11.09
CA ASN A 29 -4.49 4.33 -11.76
C ASN A 29 -3.07 4.10 -11.23
N ASN A 30 -2.94 3.49 -10.05
CA ASN A 30 -1.64 3.09 -9.52
C ASN A 30 -1.09 1.82 -10.19
N LEU A 31 -1.88 1.11 -11.01
CA LEU A 31 -1.46 -0.07 -11.75
C LEU A 31 -1.02 0.28 -13.18
N GLN A 32 0.16 -0.17 -13.54
CA GLN A 32 0.68 -0.27 -14.90
C GLN A 32 0.42 -1.68 -15.46
N GLN A 33 0.24 -1.77 -16.78
CA GLN A 33 -0.06 -3.04 -17.47
C GLN A 33 -1.23 -3.80 -16.81
N ARG A 34 -2.29 -3.06 -16.41
CA ARG A 34 -3.42 -3.64 -15.69
C ARG A 34 -4.14 -4.69 -16.51
N ILE A 35 -4.49 -5.79 -15.86
CA ILE A 35 -5.29 -6.89 -16.41
C ILE A 35 -6.48 -7.09 -15.47
N GLU A 36 -7.67 -7.32 -16.02
CA GLU A 36 -8.83 -7.70 -15.23
C GLU A 36 -8.61 -9.06 -14.60
N TYR A 37 -8.93 -9.16 -13.31
CA TYR A 37 -8.72 -10.38 -12.57
C TYR A 37 -10.00 -11.20 -12.53
N SER A 38 -9.96 -12.43 -13.04
CA SER A 38 -11.10 -13.36 -13.08
C SER A 38 -10.89 -14.62 -12.24
N GLY A 39 -9.88 -14.62 -11.35
CA GLY A 39 -9.60 -15.74 -10.47
C GLY A 39 -10.54 -15.82 -9.27
N PRO A 40 -10.66 -16.98 -8.60
CA PRO A 40 -11.48 -17.15 -7.40
C PRO A 40 -10.91 -16.47 -6.14
N GLU A 41 -9.66 -16.03 -6.14
CA GLU A 41 -8.99 -15.53 -4.95
C GLU A 41 -9.54 -14.18 -4.46
N LYS A 42 -9.45 -13.98 -3.15
CA LYS A 42 -9.93 -12.80 -2.43
C LYS A 42 -8.90 -12.32 -1.42
N ILE A 43 -8.93 -11.03 -1.15
CA ILE A 43 -8.17 -10.41 -0.06
C ILE A 43 -8.93 -10.68 1.23
N HIS A 44 -8.30 -11.40 2.16
CA HIS A 44 -8.91 -11.73 3.45
C HIS A 44 -8.49 -10.73 4.52
N MET A 45 -9.46 -10.11 5.17
CA MET A 45 -9.25 -9.18 6.27
C MET A 45 -9.30 -9.90 7.62
N GLY A 46 -8.65 -9.35 8.64
CA GLY A 46 -8.59 -9.94 9.99
C GLY A 46 -9.95 -10.08 10.69
N ASN A 47 -11.00 -9.44 10.17
CA ASN A 47 -12.38 -9.59 10.64
C ASN A 47 -13.13 -10.75 9.94
N GLY A 48 -12.45 -11.54 9.11
CA GLY A 48 -13.02 -12.66 8.36
C GLY A 48 -13.71 -12.26 7.03
N SER A 49 -13.78 -10.97 6.70
CA SER A 49 -14.32 -10.52 5.42
C SER A 49 -13.35 -10.77 4.27
N GLY A 50 -13.87 -11.20 3.12
CA GLY A 50 -13.12 -11.37 1.88
C GLY A 50 -13.54 -10.32 0.84
N ILE A 51 -12.58 -9.54 0.34
CA ILE A 51 -12.81 -8.53 -0.71
C ILE A 51 -12.30 -9.08 -2.04
N GLY A 52 -13.05 -8.85 -3.12
CA GLY A 52 -12.65 -9.27 -4.47
C GLY A 52 -11.45 -8.48 -5.00
N ILE A 53 -10.67 -9.13 -5.87
CA ILE A 53 -9.59 -8.50 -6.62
C ILE A 53 -10.16 -8.10 -7.98
N SER A 54 -10.16 -6.80 -8.32
CA SER A 54 -10.67 -6.33 -9.61
C SER A 54 -9.61 -6.40 -10.72
N ASN A 55 -8.38 -6.05 -10.39
CA ASN A 55 -7.27 -5.99 -11.34
C ASN A 55 -5.96 -6.43 -10.70
N ILE A 56 -5.08 -6.96 -11.53
CA ILE A 56 -3.67 -7.21 -11.21
C ILE A 56 -2.79 -6.42 -12.18
N GLY A 57 -1.57 -6.12 -11.76
CA GLY A 57 -0.62 -5.37 -12.57
C GLY A 57 0.69 -5.11 -11.83
N THR A 58 1.55 -4.32 -12.45
CA THR A 58 2.80 -3.84 -11.84
C THR A 58 2.67 -2.37 -11.45
N SER A 59 3.52 -1.88 -10.56
CA SER A 59 3.55 -0.48 -10.17
C SER A 59 5.01 -0.05 -9.99
N TYR A 60 5.30 1.22 -10.26
CA TYR A 60 6.62 1.81 -10.03
C TYR A 60 6.51 2.95 -9.03
N ILE A 61 7.42 2.97 -8.07
CA ILE A 61 7.56 4.10 -7.15
C ILE A 61 8.82 4.85 -7.52
N GLN A 62 8.66 6.13 -7.87
CA GLN A 62 9.78 7.00 -8.15
C GLN A 62 10.38 7.47 -6.83
N SER A 63 11.55 6.96 -6.47
CA SER A 63 12.36 7.51 -5.39
C SER A 63 13.22 8.65 -5.90
N LYS A 64 13.22 9.79 -5.20
CA LYS A 64 14.30 10.77 -5.34
C LYS A 64 15.49 10.22 -4.58
N LEU A 65 16.41 9.58 -5.30
CA LEU A 65 17.72 9.26 -4.74
C LEU A 65 18.44 10.58 -4.46
N LEU A 66 18.40 11.03 -3.21
CA LEU A 66 19.33 12.05 -2.75
C LEU A 66 20.68 11.36 -2.64
N THR A 67 21.53 11.54 -3.66
CA THR A 67 22.93 11.13 -3.61
C THR A 67 23.64 11.95 -2.54
N LYS A 68 23.54 11.54 -1.28
CA LYS A 68 24.41 12.02 -0.22
C LYS A 68 25.63 11.13 -0.24
N ILE A 69 26.69 11.59 -0.90
CA ILE A 69 28.02 11.00 -0.73
C ILE A 69 28.35 11.21 0.75
N LEU A 70 28.38 10.12 1.52
CA LEU A 70 28.85 10.14 2.90
C LEU A 70 30.39 10.18 2.83
N TYR A 71 30.96 11.35 3.11
CA TYR A 71 32.35 11.49 3.54
C TYR A 71 32.43 11.23 5.05
#